data_AF-A0A7J8VS73-F1
#
_entry.id   AF-A0A7J8VS73-F1
#
_cell.length_a   1.000
_cell.length_b   1.000
_cell.length_c   1.000
_cell.angle_alpha   90.00
_cell.angle_beta   90.00
_cell.angle_gamma   90.00
#
_symmetry.space_group_name_H-M   'P 1'
#
loop_
_entity.id
_entity.type
_entity.pdbx_description
1 polymer ?
#
loop_
_entity_poly.entity_id
_entity_poly.type
_entity_poly.pdbx_seq_one_letter_code
_entity_poly.pdbx_strand_id
1 'polypeptide(L)'
;MDERMIEAAQTGHINLLYELILNDPYVLERIDAVPFSHTPLHIAASAGHIEFMMEMIKLKPTFARKLNQAGFSPMHLALQNDRTKAVLRLLRFDEGLVRVKGREDLTPLHHVVQTGNVDLLVKLLKVCPEAIADVTVRDETVFHLAVKNDMFEAFQVLVGWFIRSRHESAERWEKELLSWVMAKLCYTLQLSETDLRWWKYCWDTCVETKSMPKIWRD
;
A
#
# COMPACT_ATOMS: atom_id res chain seq x y z
N MET A 1 -12.67 -8.47 22.57
CA MET A 1 -11.34 -8.16 23.13
C MET A 1 -11.56 -7.42 24.43
N ASP A 2 -10.78 -7.70 25.47
CA ASP A 2 -10.86 -7.04 26.78
C ASP A 2 -10.66 -5.52 26.63
N GLU A 3 -11.45 -4.72 27.35
CA GLU A 3 -11.33 -3.25 27.38
C GLU A 3 -9.94 -2.80 27.83
N ARG A 4 -9.30 -3.51 28.76
CA ARG A 4 -7.94 -3.19 29.21
C ARG A 4 -6.89 -3.40 28.10
N MET A 5 -7.09 -4.41 27.25
CA MET A 5 -6.22 -4.64 26.10
C MET A 5 -6.43 -3.57 25.01
N ILE A 6 -7.68 -3.11 24.85
CA ILE A 6 -7.99 -1.97 23.98
C ILE A 6 -7.27 -0.72 24.49
N GLU A 7 -7.40 -0.39 25.77
CA GLU A 7 -6.75 0.76 26.40
C GLU A 7 -5.22 0.68 26.23
N ALA A 8 -4.61 -0.46 26.54
CA ALA A 8 -3.17 -0.66 26.39
C ALA A 8 -2.69 -0.36 24.97
N ALA A 9 -3.43 -0.82 23.95
CA ALA A 9 -3.11 -0.57 22.55
C ALA A 9 -3.40 0.87 22.10
N GLN A 10 -4.46 1.48 22.64
CA GLN A 10 -4.85 2.87 22.34
C GLN A 10 -3.89 3.91 22.92
N THR A 11 -3.24 3.61 24.05
CA THR A 11 -2.28 4.50 24.73
C THR A 11 -0.83 4.10 24.49
N GLY A 12 -0.59 2.90 23.96
CA GLY A 12 0.74 2.33 23.79
C GLY A 12 1.39 1.86 25.09
N HIS A 13 0.60 1.55 26.12
CA HIS A 13 1.08 1.09 27.43
C HIS A 13 1.60 -0.36 27.38
N ILE A 14 2.90 -0.53 27.11
CA ILE A 14 3.57 -1.84 27.01
C ILE A 14 3.54 -2.61 28.34
N ASN A 15 3.69 -1.93 29.49
CA ASN A 15 3.64 -2.61 30.79
C ASN A 15 2.27 -3.26 31.05
N LEU A 16 1.18 -2.56 30.71
CA LEU A 16 -0.17 -3.09 30.84
C LEU A 16 -0.39 -4.30 29.91
N LEU A 17 0.19 -4.30 28.70
CA LEU A 17 0.20 -5.48 27.83
C LEU A 17 0.83 -6.70 28.53
N TYR A 18 2.00 -6.54 29.15
CA TYR A 18 2.66 -7.63 29.85
C TYR A 18 1.93 -8.08 31.12
N GLU A 19 1.30 -7.16 31.85
CA GLU A 19 0.41 -7.51 32.98
C GLU A 19 -0.79 -8.35 32.51
N LEU A 20 -1.40 -8.00 31.38
CA LEU A 20 -2.51 -8.77 30.81
C LEU A 20 -2.07 -10.16 30.35
N ILE A 21 -0.89 -10.28 29.74
CA ILE A 21 -0.31 -11.58 29.36
C ILE A 21 0.05 -12.43 30.58
N LEU A 22 0.56 -11.80 31.66
CA LEU A 22 0.86 -12.51 32.90
C LEU A 22 -0.40 -13.08 33.54
N ASN A 23 -1.48 -12.30 33.54
CA ASN A 23 -2.79 -12.74 34.05
C ASN A 23 -3.42 -13.82 33.17
N ASP A 24 -3.20 -13.78 31.85
CA ASP A 24 -3.73 -14.76 30.90
C ASP A 24 -2.74 -15.02 29.75
N PRO A 25 -1.92 -16.09 29.85
CA PRO A 25 -0.92 -16.43 28.85
C PRO A 25 -1.48 -16.75 27.46
N TYR A 26 -2.77 -17.10 27.35
CA TYR A 26 -3.41 -17.49 26.10
C TYR A 26 -4.19 -16.34 25.44
N VAL A 27 -4.13 -15.12 26.00
CA VAL A 27 -4.91 -13.96 25.52
C VAL A 27 -4.65 -13.65 24.04
N LEU A 28 -3.39 -13.67 23.60
CA LEU A 28 -3.03 -13.39 22.20
C LEU A 28 -3.43 -14.53 21.27
N GLU A 29 -3.34 -15.78 21.74
CA GLU A 29 -3.71 -16.97 20.95
C GLU A 29 -5.21 -16.97 20.64
N ARG A 30 -6.06 -16.66 21.62
CA ARG A 30 -7.51 -16.58 21.40
C ARG A 30 -7.91 -15.47 20.44
N ILE A 31 -7.21 -14.33 20.48
CA ILE A 31 -7.43 -13.24 19.52
C ILE A 31 -7.02 -13.68 18.11
N ASP A 32 -5.93 -14.44 17.99
CA ASP A 32 -5.45 -14.93 16.69
C ASP A 32 -6.29 -16.07 16.11
N ALA A 33 -6.86 -16.92 16.96
CA ALA A 33 -7.73 -18.02 16.53
C ALA A 33 -8.97 -17.53 15.76
N VAL A 34 -9.42 -16.30 15.99
CA VAL A 34 -10.54 -15.68 15.25
C VAL A 34 -10.02 -15.19 13.89
N PRO A 35 -10.52 -15.68 12.73
CA PRO A 35 -9.96 -15.33 11.42
C PRO A 35 -9.97 -13.82 11.10
N PHE A 36 -11.12 -13.16 11.31
CA PHE A 36 -11.29 -11.72 11.15
C PHE A 36 -11.49 -11.09 12.53
N SER A 37 -10.42 -10.53 13.10
CA SER A 37 -10.47 -9.93 14.44
C SER A 37 -9.78 -8.58 14.47
N HIS A 38 -10.41 -7.63 15.15
CA HIS A 38 -9.79 -6.35 15.47
C HIS A 38 -8.76 -6.54 16.59
N THR A 39 -7.52 -6.80 16.19
CA THR A 39 -6.40 -7.10 17.11
C THR A 39 -5.87 -5.83 17.80
N PRO A 40 -5.11 -5.97 18.92
CA PRO A 40 -4.43 -4.84 19.53
C PRO A 40 -3.50 -4.10 18.55
N LEU A 41 -2.90 -4.82 17.58
CA LEU A 41 -2.05 -4.21 16.58
C LEU A 41 -2.81 -3.28 15.62
N HIS A 42 -4.08 -3.57 15.30
CA HIS A 42 -4.93 -2.67 14.51
C HIS A 42 -5.11 -1.33 15.21
N ILE A 43 -5.41 -1.38 16.50
CA ILE A 43 -5.63 -0.20 17.35
C ILE A 43 -4.35 0.62 17.47
N ALA A 44 -3.24 -0.03 17.84
CA ALA A 44 -1.95 0.64 17.99
C ALA A 44 -1.46 1.24 16.67
N ALA A 45 -1.71 0.58 15.53
CA ALA A 45 -1.36 1.08 14.21
C ALA A 45 -2.20 2.31 13.81
N SER A 46 -3.50 2.30 14.11
CA SER A 46 -4.39 3.45 13.94
C SER A 46 -3.97 4.65 14.81
N ALA A 47 -3.58 4.39 16.07
CA ALA A 47 -3.11 5.41 17.00
C ALA A 47 -1.67 5.87 16.71
N GLY A 48 -0.85 5.06 16.02
CA GLY A 48 0.55 5.36 15.70
C GLY A 48 1.55 5.01 16.82
N HIS A 49 1.20 4.10 17.73
CA HIS A 49 2.07 3.69 18.85
C HIS A 49 3.12 2.66 18.42
N ILE A 50 4.18 3.14 17.79
CA ILE A 50 5.21 2.32 17.15
C ILE A 50 5.84 1.29 18.09
N GLU A 51 6.24 1.67 19.30
CA GLU A 51 6.90 0.74 20.23
C GLU A 51 5.96 -0.40 20.65
N PHE A 52 4.70 -0.07 20.95
CA PHE A 52 3.68 -1.07 21.24
C PHE A 52 3.43 -1.99 20.05
N MET A 53 3.35 -1.44 18.84
CA MET A 53 3.19 -2.23 17.61
C MET A 53 4.34 -3.23 17.45
N MET A 54 5.58 -2.80 17.68
CA MET A 54 6.76 -3.66 17.51
C MET A 54 6.83 -4.75 18.57
N GLU A 55 6.50 -4.46 19.83
CA GLU A 55 6.38 -5.49 20.86
C GLU A 55 5.26 -6.48 20.54
N MET A 56 4.09 -5.99 20.09
CA MET A 56 2.99 -6.85 19.69
C MET A 56 3.34 -7.76 18.51
N ILE A 57 4.05 -7.25 17.49
CA ILE A 57 4.53 -8.03 16.35
C ILE A 57 5.56 -9.07 16.79
N LYS A 58 6.45 -8.72 17.71
CA LYS A 58 7.44 -9.65 18.28
C LYS A 58 6.78 -10.80 19.03
N LEU A 59 5.69 -10.52 19.76
CA LEU A 59 4.93 -11.52 20.50
C LEU A 59 4.04 -12.37 19.57
N LYS A 60 3.40 -11.75 18.57
CA LYS A 60 2.47 -12.40 17.66
C LYS A 60 2.58 -11.84 16.23
N PRO A 61 3.55 -12.32 15.43
CA PRO A 61 3.82 -11.82 14.07
C PRO A 61 2.62 -11.89 13.11
N THR A 62 1.75 -12.89 13.30
CA THR A 62 0.55 -13.12 12.47
C THR A 62 -0.40 -11.92 12.46
N PHE A 63 -0.39 -11.10 13.53
CA PHE A 63 -1.23 -9.91 13.61
C PHE A 63 -0.91 -8.86 12.54
N ALA A 64 0.32 -8.80 12.02
CA ALA A 64 0.72 -7.80 11.03
C ALA A 64 -0.05 -7.94 9.70
N ARG A 65 -0.46 -9.16 9.35
CA ARG A 65 -1.18 -9.49 8.11
C ARG A 65 -2.67 -9.72 8.30
N LYS A 66 -3.13 -9.89 9.54
CA LYS A 66 -4.52 -10.21 9.85
C LYS A 66 -5.45 -9.07 9.45
N LEU A 67 -6.62 -9.40 8.94
CA LEU A 67 -7.67 -8.43 8.63
C LEU A 67 -8.67 -8.36 9.79
N ASN A 68 -9.14 -7.16 10.10
CA ASN A 68 -10.28 -6.99 10.99
C ASN A 68 -11.62 -7.27 10.29
N GLN A 69 -12.73 -7.16 11.01
CA GLN A 69 -14.07 -7.42 10.47
C GLN A 69 -14.49 -6.44 9.36
N ALA A 70 -13.84 -5.29 9.23
CA ALA A 70 -14.05 -4.35 8.14
C ALA A 70 -13.15 -4.63 6.91
N GLY A 71 -12.33 -5.68 6.96
CA GLY A 71 -11.40 -6.07 5.90
C GLY A 71 -10.12 -5.25 5.86
N PHE A 72 -9.74 -4.57 6.93
CA PHE A 72 -8.51 -3.78 6.97
C PHE A 72 -7.42 -4.48 7.77
N SER A 73 -6.19 -4.46 7.25
CA SER A 73 -4.99 -4.84 8.02
C SER A 73 -4.51 -3.68 8.90
N PRO A 74 -3.57 -3.91 9.85
CA PRO A 74 -2.99 -2.83 10.64
C PRO A 74 -2.34 -1.74 9.76
N MET A 75 -1.69 -2.12 8.65
CA MET A 75 -1.10 -1.14 7.72
C MET A 75 -2.17 -0.26 7.04
N HIS A 76 -3.33 -0.82 6.70
CA HIS A 76 -4.44 -0.03 6.16
C HIS A 76 -4.94 1.02 7.17
N LEU A 77 -5.10 0.63 8.44
CA LEU A 77 -5.55 1.56 9.47
C LEU A 77 -4.51 2.65 9.79
N ALA A 78 -3.22 2.29 9.76
CA ALA A 78 -2.15 3.27 9.88
C ALA A 78 -2.19 4.29 8.72
N LEU A 79 -2.46 3.83 7.50
CA LEU A 79 -2.61 4.72 6.35
C LEU A 79 -3.85 5.62 6.45
N GLN A 80 -5.01 5.06 6.81
CA GLN A 80 -6.26 5.82 6.99
C GLN A 80 -6.17 6.93 8.05
N ASN A 81 -5.24 6.83 8.99
CA ASN A 81 -5.04 7.79 10.07
C ASN A 81 -3.70 8.54 9.95
N ASP A 82 -3.13 8.59 8.74
CA ASP A 82 -1.90 9.33 8.42
C ASP A 82 -0.68 8.99 9.31
N ARG A 83 -0.61 7.74 9.80
CA ARG A 83 0.48 7.25 10.65
C ARG A 83 1.66 6.78 9.80
N THR A 84 2.23 7.67 8.98
CA THR A 84 3.32 7.33 8.04
C THR A 84 4.51 6.65 8.73
N LYS A 85 4.92 7.10 9.92
CA LYS A 85 6.02 6.48 10.67
C LYS A 85 5.71 5.03 11.08
N ALA A 86 4.46 4.75 11.42
CA ALA A 86 4.00 3.40 11.74
C ALA A 86 4.02 2.51 10.49
N VAL A 87 3.56 3.02 9.34
CA VAL A 87 3.66 2.31 8.04
C VAL A 87 5.11 1.97 7.72
N LEU A 88 6.03 2.94 7.80
CA LEU A 88 7.45 2.68 7.54
C LEU A 88 8.05 1.65 8.51
N ARG A 89 7.61 1.65 9.78
CA ARG A 89 8.07 0.63 10.74
C ARG A 89 7.55 -0.77 10.39
N LEU A 90 6.29 -0.88 9.98
CA LEU A 90 5.71 -2.14 9.50
C LEU A 90 6.45 -2.66 8.26
N LEU A 91 6.80 -1.78 7.31
CA LEU A 91 7.58 -2.15 6.13
C LEU A 91 8.97 -2.69 6.45
N ARG A 92 9.62 -2.14 7.49
CA ARG A 92 10.91 -2.66 7.97
C ARG A 92 10.80 -4.04 8.62
N PHE A 93 9.59 -4.45 9.01
CA PHE A 93 9.34 -5.78 9.56
C PHE A 93 9.03 -6.80 8.46
N ASP A 94 8.11 -6.49 7.56
CA ASP A 94 7.77 -7.33 6.39
C ASP A 94 7.38 -6.42 5.21
N GLU A 95 8.21 -6.41 4.18
CA GLU A 95 8.01 -5.65 2.94
C GLU A 95 6.76 -6.13 2.19
N GLY A 96 6.42 -7.41 2.31
CA GLY A 96 5.24 -8.02 1.71
C GLY A 96 3.91 -7.50 2.28
N LEU A 97 3.94 -6.72 3.38
CA LEU A 97 2.75 -6.07 3.92
C LEU A 97 2.11 -5.08 2.93
N VAL A 98 2.90 -4.50 2.02
CA VAL A 98 2.42 -3.60 0.94
C VAL A 98 1.39 -4.27 0.04
N ARG A 99 1.45 -5.60 -0.06
CA ARG A 99 0.61 -6.41 -0.96
C ARG A 99 -0.56 -7.09 -0.25
N VAL A 100 -0.75 -6.84 1.05
CA VAL A 100 -1.87 -7.44 1.79
C VAL A 100 -3.17 -6.88 1.23
N LYS A 101 -3.98 -7.76 0.65
CA LYS A 101 -5.29 -7.42 0.11
C LYS A 101 -6.31 -7.30 1.25
N GLY A 102 -6.82 -6.10 1.44
CA GLY A 102 -7.91 -5.80 2.35
C GLY A 102 -9.28 -5.92 1.68
N ARG A 103 -10.23 -5.11 2.14
CA ARG A 103 -11.56 -4.98 1.54
C ARG A 103 -11.46 -4.61 0.06
N GLU A 104 -12.26 -5.25 -0.78
CA GLU A 104 -12.26 -5.07 -2.25
C GLU A 104 -10.92 -5.41 -2.94
N ASP A 105 -10.09 -6.25 -2.29
CA ASP A 105 -8.73 -6.55 -2.73
C ASP A 105 -7.82 -5.32 -2.83
N LEU A 106 -8.19 -4.21 -2.17
CA LEU A 106 -7.34 -3.03 -2.08
C LEU A 106 -6.10 -3.36 -1.27
N THR A 107 -4.93 -3.03 -1.81
CA THR A 107 -3.65 -3.13 -1.10
C THR A 107 -3.27 -1.78 -0.49
N PRO A 108 -2.36 -1.74 0.51
CA PRO A 108 -1.80 -0.49 1.01
C PRO A 108 -1.28 0.46 -0.09
N LEU A 109 -0.69 -0.07 -1.18
CA LEU A 109 -0.24 0.75 -2.30
C LEU A 109 -1.41 1.44 -3.02
N HIS A 110 -2.52 0.72 -3.25
CA HIS A 110 -3.75 1.30 -3.81
C HIS A 110 -4.28 2.46 -2.95
N HIS A 111 -4.29 2.28 -1.62
CA HIS A 111 -4.74 3.32 -0.70
C HIS A 111 -3.86 4.57 -0.76
N VAL A 112 -2.54 4.39 -0.75
CA VAL A 112 -1.58 5.51 -0.88
C VAL A 112 -1.83 6.31 -2.16
N VAL A 113 -2.11 5.64 -3.27
CA VAL A 113 -2.45 6.31 -4.53
C VAL A 113 -3.77 7.07 -4.44
N GLN A 114 -4.82 6.49 -3.85
CA GLN A 114 -6.10 7.18 -3.65
C GLN A 114 -5.98 8.44 -2.79
N THR A 115 -5.07 8.44 -1.81
CA THR A 115 -4.81 9.59 -0.94
C THR A 115 -3.82 10.60 -1.52
N GLY A 116 -3.11 10.28 -2.61
CA GLY A 116 -2.13 11.16 -3.22
C GLY A 116 -0.82 11.33 -2.48
N ASN A 117 -0.50 10.46 -1.52
CA ASN A 117 0.74 10.60 -0.77
C ASN A 117 1.95 10.13 -1.59
N VAL A 118 2.45 11.01 -2.46
CA VAL A 118 3.52 10.73 -3.43
C VAL A 118 4.83 10.31 -2.75
N ASP A 119 5.18 10.94 -1.62
CA ASP A 119 6.39 10.59 -0.88
C ASP A 119 6.34 9.16 -0.33
N LEU A 120 5.17 8.76 0.18
CA LEU A 120 4.97 7.40 0.68
C LEU A 120 4.89 6.42 -0.50
N LEU A 121 4.26 6.80 -1.60
CA LEU A 121 4.19 6.01 -2.84
C LEU A 121 5.59 5.61 -3.34
N VAL A 122 6.50 6.59 -3.46
CA VAL A 122 7.88 6.32 -3.88
C VAL A 122 8.59 5.37 -2.93
N LYS A 123 8.35 5.49 -1.62
CA LYS A 123 8.94 4.59 -0.61
C LYS A 123 8.38 3.17 -0.73
N LEU A 124 7.08 3.00 -0.91
CA LEU A 124 6.47 1.66 -1.06
C LEU A 124 6.94 0.99 -2.36
N LEU A 125 7.01 1.74 -3.47
CA LEU A 125 7.49 1.21 -4.76
C LEU A 125 8.97 0.80 -4.72
N LYS A 126 9.80 1.53 -3.97
CA LYS A 126 11.21 1.15 -3.74
C LYS A 126 11.35 -0.16 -2.98
N VAL A 127 10.46 -0.38 -2.01
CA VAL A 127 10.48 -1.56 -1.13
C VAL A 127 9.88 -2.77 -1.84
N CYS A 128 8.76 -2.62 -2.54
CA CYS A 128 8.12 -3.69 -3.28
C CYS A 128 7.64 -3.20 -4.65
N PRO A 129 8.51 -3.22 -5.68
CA PRO A 129 8.15 -2.79 -7.04
C PRO A 129 7.01 -3.62 -7.64
N GLU A 130 6.92 -4.90 -7.29
CA GLU A 130 5.94 -5.82 -7.85
C GLU A 130 4.50 -5.49 -7.43
N ALA A 131 4.32 -4.69 -6.37
CA ALA A 131 3.01 -4.27 -5.90
C ALA A 131 2.26 -3.39 -6.93
N ILE A 132 2.98 -2.81 -7.90
CA ILE A 132 2.41 -2.01 -9.00
C ILE A 132 1.43 -2.81 -9.88
N ALA A 133 1.57 -4.15 -9.88
CA ALA A 133 0.77 -5.06 -10.70
C ALA A 133 -0.38 -5.70 -9.93
N ASP A 134 -0.51 -5.44 -8.62
CA ASP A 134 -1.67 -5.89 -7.87
C ASP A 134 -2.94 -5.22 -8.42
N VAL A 135 -4.03 -5.98 -8.39
CA VAL A 135 -5.35 -5.52 -8.83
C VAL A 135 -6.38 -5.71 -7.73
N THR A 136 -7.35 -4.81 -7.70
CA THR A 136 -8.56 -4.90 -6.90
C THR A 136 -9.53 -5.96 -7.45
N VAL A 137 -10.65 -6.17 -6.75
CA VAL A 137 -11.75 -7.05 -7.20
C VAL A 137 -12.37 -6.62 -8.54
N ARG A 138 -12.16 -5.37 -8.97
CA ARG A 138 -12.64 -4.82 -10.26
C ARG A 138 -11.57 -4.83 -11.35
N ASP A 139 -10.47 -5.57 -11.14
CA ASP A 139 -9.29 -5.56 -12.01
C ASP A 139 -8.67 -4.16 -12.19
N GLU A 140 -8.88 -3.25 -11.22
CA GLU A 140 -8.27 -1.92 -11.22
C GLU A 140 -6.85 -2.01 -10.62
N THR A 141 -5.85 -1.58 -11.38
CA THR A 141 -4.48 -1.36 -10.90
C THR A 141 -4.32 0.03 -10.26
N VAL A 142 -3.18 0.28 -9.62
CA VAL A 142 -2.81 1.61 -9.10
C VAL A 142 -2.88 2.74 -10.15
N PHE A 143 -2.62 2.44 -11.44
CA PHE A 143 -2.76 3.43 -12.50
C PHE A 143 -4.22 3.85 -12.72
N HIS A 144 -5.15 2.89 -12.70
CA HIS A 144 -6.59 3.16 -12.81
C HIS A 144 -7.06 4.02 -11.64
N LEU A 145 -6.59 3.72 -10.42
CA LEU A 145 -6.98 4.49 -9.24
C LEU A 145 -6.41 5.91 -9.24
N ALA A 146 -5.15 6.10 -9.66
CA ALA A 146 -4.56 7.42 -9.73
C ALA A 146 -5.39 8.34 -10.63
N VAL A 147 -5.77 7.81 -11.79
CA VAL A 147 -6.60 8.49 -12.78
C VAL A 147 -8.02 8.76 -12.29
N LYS A 148 -8.69 7.75 -11.73
CA LYS A 148 -10.09 7.83 -11.31
C LYS A 148 -10.31 8.82 -10.16
N ASN A 149 -9.26 9.06 -9.37
CA ASN A 149 -9.28 9.98 -8.24
C ASN A 149 -8.56 11.31 -8.55
N ASP A 150 -8.24 11.59 -9.82
CA ASP A 150 -7.55 12.82 -10.25
C ASP A 150 -6.18 13.05 -9.59
N MET A 151 -5.47 11.97 -9.23
CA MET A 151 -4.15 11.98 -8.59
C MET A 151 -3.04 11.98 -9.64
N PHE A 152 -2.92 13.10 -10.37
CA PHE A 152 -1.99 13.24 -11.50
C PHE A 152 -0.51 13.09 -11.10
N GLU A 153 -0.10 13.62 -9.95
CA GLU A 153 1.29 13.52 -9.48
C GLU A 153 1.64 12.07 -9.14
N ALA A 154 0.73 11.34 -8.49
CA ALA A 154 0.90 9.92 -8.22
C ALA A 154 0.99 9.12 -9.53
N PHE A 155 0.16 9.45 -10.52
CA PHE A 155 0.20 8.85 -11.85
C PHE A 155 1.55 9.10 -12.56
N GLN A 156 2.05 10.34 -12.55
CA GLN A 156 3.35 10.69 -13.15
C GLN A 156 4.49 9.90 -12.50
N VAL A 157 4.48 9.77 -11.17
CA VAL A 157 5.48 8.96 -10.45
C VAL A 157 5.37 7.48 -10.83
N LEU A 158 4.16 6.91 -10.91
CA LEU A 158 3.94 5.52 -11.30
C LEU A 158 4.46 5.24 -12.72
N VAL A 159 4.14 6.11 -13.68
CA VAL A 159 4.59 5.96 -15.08
C VAL A 159 6.10 6.12 -15.17
N GLY A 160 6.66 7.15 -14.52
CA GLY A 160 8.10 7.36 -14.47
C GLY A 160 8.84 6.17 -13.84
N TRP A 161 8.32 5.63 -12.74
CA TRP A 161 8.87 4.44 -12.08
C TRP A 161 8.85 3.23 -13.02
N PHE A 162 7.70 2.95 -13.63
CA PHE A 162 7.49 1.82 -14.54
C PHE A 162 8.42 1.88 -15.76
N ILE A 163 8.55 3.04 -16.41
CA ILE A 163 9.47 3.25 -17.54
C ILE A 163 10.90 2.94 -17.14
N ARG A 164 11.35 3.42 -15.97
CA ARG A 164 12.71 3.14 -15.46
C ARG A 164 12.92 1.66 -15.15
N SER A 165 11.93 1.01 -14.53
CA SER A 165 12.05 -0.42 -14.16
C SER A 165 12.16 -1.33 -15.39
N ARG A 166 11.55 -0.94 -16.52
CA ARG A 166 11.65 -1.65 -17.80
C ARG A 166 13.07 -1.70 -18.38
N HIS A 167 13.98 -0.82 -17.97
CA HIS A 167 15.32 -0.77 -18.54
C HIS A 167 16.30 -1.75 -17.87
N GLU A 168 15.96 -2.31 -16.70
CA GLU A 168 16.82 -3.21 -15.93
C GLU A 168 16.38 -4.68 -15.96
N SER A 169 15.12 -4.98 -16.31
CA SER A 169 14.58 -6.36 -16.25
C SER A 169 13.36 -6.55 -17.17
N ALA A 170 13.55 -6.80 -18.46
CA ALA A 170 12.43 -6.83 -19.42
C ALA A 170 12.34 -8.10 -20.27
N GLU A 171 11.37 -8.95 -19.93
CA GLU A 171 10.61 -9.74 -20.93
C GLU A 171 9.08 -9.78 -20.68
N ARG A 172 8.55 -9.32 -19.53
CA ARG A 172 7.15 -9.63 -19.15
C ARG A 172 6.10 -8.52 -19.35
N TRP A 173 6.48 -7.24 -19.30
CA TRP A 173 5.52 -6.15 -19.05
C TRP A 173 4.96 -5.43 -20.30
N GLU A 174 5.45 -5.77 -21.48
CA GLU A 174 5.41 -4.88 -22.65
C GLU A 174 4.11 -4.88 -23.45
N LYS A 175 3.21 -5.86 -23.29
CA LYS A 175 2.00 -5.97 -24.14
C LYS A 175 0.67 -5.72 -23.42
N GLU A 176 0.54 -6.16 -22.17
CA GLU A 176 -0.74 -6.09 -21.45
C GLU A 176 -0.95 -4.71 -20.80
N LEU A 177 0.02 -4.20 -20.03
CA LEU A 177 -0.16 -2.93 -19.31
C LEU A 177 -0.27 -1.72 -20.25
N LEU A 178 0.43 -1.73 -21.38
CA LEU A 178 0.41 -0.60 -22.31
C LEU A 178 -0.86 -0.52 -23.13
N SER A 179 -1.37 -1.67 -23.60
CA SER A 179 -2.67 -1.71 -24.24
C SER A 179 -3.77 -1.36 -23.25
N TRP A 180 -3.66 -1.75 -21.98
CA TRP A 180 -4.66 -1.46 -20.95
C TRP A 180 -4.65 0.00 -20.50
N VAL A 181 -3.48 0.56 -20.18
CA VAL A 181 -3.34 1.97 -19.78
C VAL A 181 -3.79 2.87 -20.94
N MET A 182 -3.34 2.63 -22.17
CA MET A 182 -3.70 3.50 -23.30
C MET A 182 -5.13 3.28 -23.82
N ALA A 183 -5.66 2.05 -23.86
CA ALA A 183 -7.01 1.82 -24.38
C ALA A 183 -8.11 2.28 -23.42
N LYS A 184 -7.92 2.16 -22.10
CA LYS A 184 -8.94 2.52 -21.11
C LYS A 184 -8.88 4.00 -20.72
N LEU A 185 -7.68 4.62 -20.60
CA LEU A 185 -7.53 6.07 -20.40
C LEU A 185 -8.26 6.88 -21.49
N CYS A 186 -8.15 6.45 -22.75
CA CYS A 186 -8.86 7.06 -23.89
C CYS A 186 -10.38 6.96 -23.77
N TYR A 187 -10.91 5.89 -23.17
CA TYR A 187 -12.35 5.64 -23.12
C TYR A 187 -13.02 6.25 -21.88
N THR A 188 -12.33 6.29 -20.73
CA THR A 188 -12.93 6.70 -19.45
C THR A 188 -12.78 8.18 -19.10
N LEU A 189 -11.85 8.93 -19.73
CA LEU A 189 -11.49 10.27 -19.24
C LEU A 189 -11.78 11.45 -20.16
N GLN A 190 -12.19 11.23 -21.41
CA GLN A 190 -12.29 12.34 -22.39
C GLN A 190 -11.03 13.24 -22.38
N LEU A 191 -9.84 12.67 -22.16
CA LEU A 191 -8.58 13.40 -22.27
C LEU A 191 -8.50 14.03 -23.66
N SER A 192 -8.04 15.27 -23.73
CA SER A 192 -7.89 15.96 -25.00
C SER A 192 -6.98 15.14 -25.92
N GLU A 193 -7.29 15.08 -27.22
CA GLU A 193 -6.43 14.42 -28.23
C GLU A 193 -4.98 14.93 -28.18
N THR A 194 -4.78 16.17 -27.72
CA THR A 194 -3.48 16.82 -27.55
C THR A 194 -2.66 16.23 -26.43
N ASP A 195 -3.25 15.89 -25.28
CA ASP A 195 -2.54 15.22 -24.19
C ASP A 195 -2.13 13.83 -24.66
N LEU A 196 -3.04 13.08 -25.28
CA LEU A 196 -2.78 11.71 -25.75
C LEU A 196 -1.66 11.64 -26.80
N ARG A 197 -1.58 12.60 -27.73
CA ARG A 197 -0.46 12.69 -28.68
C ARG A 197 0.85 13.01 -27.99
N TRP A 198 0.82 13.85 -26.97
CA TRP A 198 2.01 14.22 -26.23
C TRP A 198 2.52 13.07 -25.34
N TRP A 199 1.61 12.33 -24.71
CA TRP A 199 1.90 11.11 -23.95
C TRP A 199 2.42 9.99 -24.85
N LYS A 200 1.77 9.75 -25.99
CA LYS A 200 2.24 8.80 -27.01
C LYS A 200 3.59 9.19 -27.57
N TYR A 201 3.81 10.47 -27.88
CA TYR A 201 5.10 10.96 -28.36
C TYR A 201 6.21 10.79 -27.32
N CYS A 202 5.97 11.16 -26.06
CA CYS A 202 6.94 10.96 -24.99
C CYS A 202 7.25 9.47 -24.80
N TRP A 203 6.24 8.62 -24.88
CA TRP A 203 6.36 7.17 -24.75
C TRP A 203 7.12 6.55 -25.93
N ASP A 204 6.72 6.83 -27.16
CA ASP A 204 7.35 6.34 -28.40
C ASP A 204 8.81 6.80 -28.45
N THR A 205 9.08 8.06 -28.07
CA THR A 205 10.45 8.57 -27.93
C THR A 205 11.23 7.77 -26.87
N CYS A 206 10.63 7.48 -25.71
CA CYS A 206 11.29 6.72 -24.64
C CYS A 206 11.59 5.26 -25.05
N VAL A 207 10.66 4.63 -25.77
CA VAL A 207 10.77 3.24 -26.25
C VAL A 207 11.75 3.12 -27.42
N GLU A 208 11.68 4.02 -28.40
CA GLU A 208 12.56 4.00 -29.58
C GLU A 208 14.00 4.37 -29.22
N THR A 209 14.19 5.36 -28.34
CA THR A 209 15.54 5.87 -28.03
C THR A 209 16.23 5.13 -26.90
N LYS A 210 15.52 4.25 -26.16
CA LYS A 210 16.01 3.70 -24.87
C LYS A 210 16.54 4.79 -23.93
N SER A 211 16.01 6.00 -24.07
CA SER A 211 16.49 7.18 -23.36
C SER A 211 15.30 7.94 -22.80
N MET A 212 15.35 8.24 -21.51
CA MET A 212 14.25 8.96 -20.86
C MET A 212 14.25 10.42 -21.33
N PRO A 213 13.15 10.96 -21.88
CA PRO A 213 13.07 12.37 -22.23
C PRO A 213 13.34 13.23 -20.99
N LYS A 214 13.96 14.41 -21.16
CA LYS A 214 14.37 15.28 -20.04
C LYS A 214 13.26 15.56 -19.04
N ILE A 215 12.01 15.63 -19.50
CA ILE A 215 10.84 15.91 -18.67
C ILE A 215 10.51 14.83 -17.62
N TRP A 216 11.10 13.64 -17.76
CA TRP A 216 10.92 12.51 -16.82
C TRP A 216 12.13 12.32 -15.89
N ARG A 217 13.19 13.12 -16.05
CA ARG A 217 14.47 12.98 -15.34
C ARG A 217 14.51 13.71 -14.00
N ASP A 218 13.63 14.67 -13.80
CA ASP A 218 13.49 15.47 -12.58
C ASP A 218 12.26 15.01 -11.78
#